data_AF-R0KCW6-F1
#
_entry.id   AF-R0KCW6-F1
#
_cell.length_a   1.000
_cell.length_b   1.000
_cell.length_c   1.000
_cell.angle_alpha   90.00
_cell.angle_beta   90.00
_cell.angle_gamma   90.00
#
_symmetry.space_group_name_H-M   'P 1'
#
loop_
_entity.id
_entity.type
_entity.pdbx_description
1 polymer ?
#
loop_
_entity_poly.entity_id
_entity_poly.type
_entity_poly.pdbx_seq_one_letter_code
_entity_poly.pdbx_strand_id
1 'polypeptide(L)'
;MDASGDDITEKVQSLSDLELAVLICLVADQHCIIETEAESTRSVQDELRLIASNAFGLASAVLECDESTTLDDFGKGILIQQEEDEYFDSRSERARGEFSSLSVTPGIHDVRTSKSPIPISPLESQRIANIVIARNLNHTSEQVQIQALELLRGKRNFTRTAVHAAPKPFLFIALNASGSSRLTMHLNDQFFISHKHQVEDGLPNLEELQEKQGVSHDGASTSSVVRTPLFLPGKYKAQTALFTPEDVAHLTKLTLEVKISSEVRAYLYNLVVFMRLHRAVAGGVSALATRHFNTLAHTLAPLHGLDYISPSMVALAARKIYPHRIVITAPENERSMQWGSSLEAVKAVLEGVTVEDVIEEVLESVEVPL
;
A
#
# COMPACT_ATOMS: atom_id res chain seq x y z
N MET A 1 -1.92 26.22 19.71
CA MET A 1 -2.45 24.96 20.28
C MET A 1 -1.84 23.82 19.45
N ASP A 2 -0.55 23.94 19.11
CA ASP A 2 0.01 23.44 17.83
C ASP A 2 1.17 22.45 18.02
N ALA A 3 1.51 22.12 19.27
CA ALA A 3 2.65 21.27 19.60
C ALA A 3 2.53 19.84 19.04
N SER A 4 1.31 19.34 18.78
CA SER A 4 1.08 18.02 18.17
C SER A 4 1.20 18.03 16.64
N GLY A 5 0.97 19.17 16.00
CA GLY A 5 1.14 19.31 14.54
C GLY A 5 2.61 19.39 14.14
N ASP A 6 3.40 20.13 14.93
CA ASP A 6 4.84 20.27 14.71
C ASP A 6 5.57 18.93 14.91
N ASP A 7 5.19 18.13 15.91
CA ASP A 7 5.78 16.79 16.13
C ASP A 7 5.52 15.83 14.95
N ILE A 8 4.34 15.89 14.34
CA ILE A 8 4.02 15.05 13.17
C ILE A 8 4.81 15.49 11.94
N THR A 9 5.00 16.79 11.72
CA THR A 9 5.75 17.27 10.54
C THR A 9 7.25 16.98 10.68
N GLU A 10 7.83 17.09 11.88
CA GLU A 10 9.20 16.66 12.16
C GLU A 10 9.39 15.16 11.90
N LYS A 11 8.46 14.32 12.38
CA LYS A 11 8.46 12.87 12.08
C LYS A 11 8.39 12.57 10.59
N VAL A 12 7.59 13.32 9.84
CA VAL A 12 7.45 13.14 8.38
C VAL A 12 8.74 13.53 7.64
N GLN A 13 9.45 14.57 8.10
CA GLN A 13 10.71 15.00 7.50
C GLN A 13 11.86 14.02 7.71
N SER A 14 11.81 13.18 8.76
CA SER A 14 12.82 12.14 8.98
C SER A 14 12.54 10.83 8.24
N LEU A 15 11.44 10.73 7.48
CA LEU A 15 11.09 9.49 6.76
C LEU A 15 11.94 9.29 5.52
N SER A 16 12.22 8.02 5.24
CA SER A 16 12.68 7.57 3.94
C SER A 16 11.61 7.75 2.86
N ASP A 17 12.04 7.64 1.61
CA ASP A 17 11.19 7.68 0.42
C ASP A 17 10.10 6.59 0.42
N LEU A 18 10.44 5.37 0.85
CA LEU A 18 9.52 4.23 0.96
C LEU A 18 8.52 4.43 2.10
N GLU A 19 8.97 4.88 3.28
CA GLU A 19 8.11 5.19 4.41
C GLU A 19 7.12 6.31 4.06
N LEU A 20 7.60 7.35 3.38
CA LEU A 20 6.77 8.45 2.91
C LEU A 20 5.72 7.96 1.89
N ALA A 21 6.11 7.09 0.95
CA ALA A 21 5.19 6.51 -0.02
C ALA A 21 4.09 5.69 0.67
N VAL A 22 4.45 4.87 1.67
CA VAL A 22 3.49 4.09 2.47
C VAL A 22 2.57 5.01 3.27
N LEU A 23 3.11 6.06 3.91
CA LEU A 23 2.32 7.03 4.67
C LEU A 23 1.29 7.74 3.78
N ILE A 24 1.71 8.24 2.61
CA ILE A 24 0.83 8.90 1.63
C ILE A 24 -0.33 7.98 1.25
N CYS A 25 -0.06 6.70 0.99
CA CYS A 25 -1.07 5.74 0.63
C CYS A 25 -2.03 5.40 1.77
N LEU A 26 -1.54 5.31 3.01
CA LEU A 26 -2.36 5.09 4.19
C LEU A 26 -3.28 6.29 4.47
N VAL A 27 -2.77 7.51 4.38
CA VAL A 27 -3.53 8.75 4.59
C VAL A 27 -4.62 8.92 3.52
N ALA A 28 -4.31 8.60 2.26
CA ALA A 28 -5.25 8.67 1.14
C ALA A 28 -6.19 7.45 1.03
N ASP A 29 -5.98 6.40 1.83
CA ASP A 29 -6.69 5.11 1.75
C ASP A 29 -6.65 4.52 0.33
N GLN A 30 -5.47 4.58 -0.30
CA GLN A 30 -5.22 4.06 -1.65
C GLN A 30 -4.00 3.12 -1.70
N HIS A 31 -3.74 2.54 -2.88
CA HIS A 31 -2.73 1.50 -3.11
C HIS A 31 -1.58 2.01 -3.96
N CYS A 32 -0.38 1.44 -3.85
CA CYS A 32 0.79 1.88 -4.62
C CYS A 32 1.45 0.76 -5.42
N ILE A 33 2.17 1.20 -6.46
CA ILE A 33 3.14 0.39 -7.18
C ILE A 33 4.52 0.87 -6.73
N ILE A 34 5.40 -0.07 -6.42
CA ILE A 34 6.80 0.19 -6.16
C ILE A 34 7.61 -0.57 -7.20
N GLU A 35 8.43 0.16 -7.94
CA GLU A 35 9.34 -0.37 -8.94
C GLU A 35 10.77 -0.30 -8.40
N THR A 36 11.52 -1.40 -8.51
CA THR A 36 12.92 -1.45 -8.09
C THR A 36 13.72 -2.35 -9.02
N GLU A 37 15.04 -2.32 -8.92
CA GLU A 37 15.90 -3.22 -9.70
C GLU A 37 15.65 -4.69 -9.31
N ALA A 38 15.74 -5.60 -10.28
CA ALA A 38 15.40 -7.01 -10.08
C ALA A 38 16.17 -7.65 -8.91
N GLU A 39 17.43 -7.26 -8.73
CA GLU A 39 18.33 -7.76 -7.67
C GLU A 39 17.91 -7.28 -6.27
N SER A 40 17.38 -6.06 -6.17
CA SER A 40 17.00 -5.41 -4.90
C SER A 40 15.57 -5.71 -4.47
N THR A 41 14.76 -6.35 -5.31
CA THR A 41 13.34 -6.66 -5.00
C THR A 41 13.13 -7.38 -3.66
N ARG A 42 14.03 -8.28 -3.27
CA ARG A 42 13.91 -8.98 -1.97
C ARG A 42 14.25 -8.05 -0.80
N SER A 43 15.30 -7.25 -0.93
CA SER A 43 15.70 -6.30 0.11
C SER A 43 14.61 -5.25 0.35
N VAL A 44 14.01 -4.71 -0.73
CA VAL A 44 12.89 -3.77 -0.63
C VAL A 44 11.65 -4.42 -0.02
N GLN A 45 11.36 -5.68 -0.34
CA GLN A 45 10.26 -6.41 0.29
C GLN A 45 10.46 -6.51 1.81
N ASP A 46 11.67 -6.88 2.24
CA ASP A 46 11.98 -7.00 3.67
C ASP A 46 11.95 -5.63 4.35
N GLU A 47 12.45 -4.57 3.71
CA GLU A 47 12.32 -3.18 4.17
C GLU A 47 10.85 -2.79 4.36
N LEU A 48 9.98 -3.02 3.36
CA LEU A 48 8.55 -2.73 3.46
C LEU A 48 7.86 -3.51 4.58
N ARG A 49 8.34 -4.74 4.87
CA ARG A 49 7.85 -5.54 5.98
C ARG A 49 8.23 -4.90 7.33
N LEU A 50 9.45 -4.37 7.43
CA LEU A 50 9.93 -3.65 8.60
C LEU A 50 9.24 -2.32 8.78
N ILE A 51 9.02 -1.56 7.71
CA ILE A 51 8.24 -0.32 7.74
C ILE A 51 6.83 -0.60 8.27
N ALA A 52 6.18 -1.67 7.80
CA ALA A 52 4.86 -2.06 8.28
C ALA A 52 4.85 -2.30 9.81
N SER A 53 5.82 -3.01 10.36
CA SER A 53 5.88 -3.32 11.79
C SER A 53 6.41 -2.17 12.65
N ASN A 54 7.48 -1.52 12.22
CA ASN A 54 8.25 -0.56 13.02
C ASN A 54 7.68 0.86 12.88
N ALA A 55 7.29 1.28 11.68
CA ALA A 55 6.77 2.62 11.47
C ALA A 55 5.26 2.71 11.78
N PHE A 56 4.48 1.68 11.46
CA PHE A 56 3.01 1.74 11.56
C PHE A 56 2.37 0.71 12.51
N GLY A 57 3.11 -0.29 13.00
CA GLY A 57 2.55 -1.34 13.86
C GLY A 57 1.47 -2.20 13.18
N LEU A 58 1.52 -2.32 11.85
CA LEU A 58 0.53 -3.02 11.03
C LEU A 58 1.02 -4.41 10.63
N ALA A 59 0.10 -5.37 10.57
CA ALA A 59 0.42 -6.71 10.11
C ALA A 59 0.61 -6.74 8.59
N SER A 60 1.72 -7.33 8.14
CA SER A 60 2.07 -7.46 6.72
C SER A 60 2.03 -8.92 6.25
N ALA A 61 1.54 -9.14 5.02
CA ALA A 61 1.62 -10.40 4.31
C ALA A 61 2.38 -10.21 3.00
N VAL A 62 3.19 -11.20 2.63
CA VAL A 62 3.99 -11.19 1.40
C VAL A 62 3.47 -12.29 0.50
N LEU A 63 3.15 -11.93 -0.74
CA LEU A 63 2.75 -12.84 -1.78
C LEU A 63 3.80 -12.79 -2.90
N GLU A 64 4.47 -13.92 -3.15
CA GLU A 64 5.30 -14.08 -4.33
C GLU A 64 4.44 -14.58 -5.48
N CYS A 65 4.36 -13.78 -6.54
CA CYS A 65 3.53 -14.10 -7.69
C CYS A 65 4.38 -14.59 -8.87
N ASP A 66 3.89 -15.63 -9.53
CA ASP A 66 4.43 -16.20 -10.76
C ASP A 66 3.31 -16.62 -11.72
N GLU A 67 3.66 -17.14 -12.89
CA GLU A 67 2.68 -17.61 -13.89
C GLU A 67 1.85 -18.81 -13.38
N SER A 68 2.37 -19.57 -12.42
CA SER A 68 1.72 -20.75 -11.84
C SER A 68 0.76 -20.44 -10.70
N THR A 69 0.78 -19.20 -10.22
CA THR A 69 0.01 -18.75 -9.06
C THR A 69 -1.48 -18.89 -9.34
N THR A 70 -2.15 -19.70 -8.52
CA THR A 70 -3.59 -19.91 -8.65
C THR A 70 -4.39 -18.91 -7.82
N LEU A 71 -5.69 -18.81 -8.08
CA LEU A 71 -6.61 -17.98 -7.28
C LEU A 71 -6.65 -18.41 -5.81
N ASP A 72 -6.50 -19.72 -5.54
CA ASP A 72 -6.47 -20.24 -4.18
C ASP A 72 -5.17 -19.82 -3.46
N ASP A 73 -4.04 -19.80 -4.18
CA ASP A 73 -2.74 -19.39 -3.63
C ASP A 73 -2.73 -17.89 -3.34
N PHE A 74 -3.28 -17.07 -4.25
CA PHE A 74 -3.52 -15.65 -4.00
C PHE A 74 -4.39 -15.46 -2.74
N GLY A 75 -5.50 -16.19 -2.65
CA GLY A 75 -6.44 -16.07 -1.54
C GLY A 75 -5.83 -16.47 -0.19
N LYS A 76 -4.97 -17.48 -0.15
CA LYS A 76 -4.26 -17.91 1.07
C LYS A 76 -3.09 -16.99 1.42
N GLY A 77 -2.35 -16.50 0.42
CA GLY A 77 -1.15 -15.70 0.63
C GLY A 77 -1.41 -14.32 1.24
N ILE A 78 -2.65 -13.80 1.14
CA ILE A 78 -3.03 -12.54 1.79
C ILE A 78 -3.53 -12.70 3.23
N LEU A 79 -3.72 -13.94 3.71
CA LEU A 79 -4.29 -14.24 5.02
C LEU A 79 -3.20 -14.43 6.08
N ILE A 80 -3.46 -13.92 7.27
CA ILE A 80 -2.65 -14.11 8.48
C ILE A 80 -3.49 -14.81 9.56
N GLN A 81 -2.83 -15.65 10.37
CA GLN A 81 -3.46 -16.27 11.54
C GLN A 81 -3.59 -15.24 12.65
N GLN A 82 -4.77 -15.17 13.26
CA GLN A 82 -4.99 -14.41 14.47
C GLN A 82 -4.35 -15.19 15.63
N GLU A 83 -3.29 -14.64 16.23
CA GLU A 83 -2.96 -14.98 17.61
C GLU A 83 -4.13 -14.51 18.45
N GLU A 84 -4.88 -15.45 19.04
CA GLU A 84 -5.91 -15.12 20.01
C GLU A 84 -5.24 -14.35 21.16
N ASP A 85 -5.64 -13.11 21.39
CA ASP A 85 -5.33 -12.43 22.65
C ASP A 85 -5.82 -13.36 23.78
N GLU A 86 -4.89 -14.00 24.49
CA GLU A 86 -5.12 -14.79 25.72
C GLU A 86 -5.60 -13.87 26.88
N TYR A 87 -6.58 -13.00 26.63
CA TYR A 87 -7.10 -12.05 27.62
C TYR A 87 -8.49 -12.41 28.15
N PHE A 88 -9.07 -13.54 27.71
CA PHE A 88 -10.43 -13.95 28.08
C PHE A 88 -10.54 -15.34 28.74
N ASP A 89 -9.49 -15.84 29.40
CA ASP A 89 -9.58 -17.09 30.17
C ASP A 89 -9.06 -17.00 31.62
N SER A 90 -9.31 -15.88 32.29
CA SER A 90 -9.03 -15.76 33.72
C SER A 90 -10.21 -15.19 34.51
N ARG A 91 -11.40 -15.80 34.42
CA ARG A 91 -12.45 -15.60 35.45
C ARG A 91 -13.62 -16.59 35.37
N SER A 92 -13.39 -17.89 35.56
CA SER A 92 -14.43 -18.74 36.18
C SER A 92 -13.90 -20.06 36.73
N GLU A 93 -12.99 -20.00 37.71
CA GLU A 93 -12.86 -21.09 38.67
C GLU A 93 -12.78 -20.51 40.08
N ARG A 94 -13.91 -20.60 40.81
CA ARG A 94 -14.02 -21.07 42.21
C ARG A 94 -15.24 -20.46 42.91
N ALA A 95 -16.33 -21.22 42.92
CA ALA A 95 -17.26 -21.27 44.05
C ALA A 95 -18.08 -22.57 43.98
N ARG A 96 -17.43 -23.72 44.22
CA ARG A 96 -18.12 -24.91 44.70
C ARG A 96 -18.30 -24.74 46.21
N GLY A 97 -19.47 -24.26 46.61
CA GLY A 97 -19.92 -24.23 47.99
C GLY A 97 -21.35 -24.77 48.04
N GLU A 98 -21.49 -25.88 48.76
CA GLU A 98 -22.71 -26.64 49.00
C GLU A 98 -23.84 -25.75 49.53
N PHE A 99 -25.10 -25.97 49.10
CA PHE A 99 -26.25 -25.97 50.00
C PHE A 99 -27.44 -26.71 49.37
N SER A 100 -28.03 -27.58 50.19
CA SER A 100 -29.17 -28.43 49.93
C SER A 100 -30.43 -27.79 50.53
N SER A 101 -31.57 -27.77 49.81
CA SER A 101 -32.92 -28.05 50.36
C SER A 101 -34.07 -27.68 49.39
N LEU A 102 -34.76 -28.73 48.92
CA LEU A 102 -36.21 -28.93 48.76
C LEU A 102 -37.17 -27.73 48.60
N SER A 103 -37.96 -27.74 47.51
CA SER A 103 -39.44 -27.74 47.58
C SER A 103 -40.10 -28.02 46.22
N VAL A 104 -41.24 -28.69 46.30
CA VAL A 104 -42.06 -29.32 45.25
C VAL A 104 -43.19 -28.38 44.83
N THR A 105 -43.49 -28.24 43.53
CA THR A 105 -44.83 -28.41 42.90
C THR A 105 -44.80 -28.23 41.37
N PRO A 106 -45.70 -28.90 40.60
CA PRO A 106 -45.63 -29.01 39.15
C PRO A 106 -46.64 -28.13 38.41
N GLY A 107 -46.40 -27.82 37.13
CA GLY A 107 -47.46 -27.38 36.22
C GLY A 107 -47.11 -26.46 35.05
N ILE A 108 -46.36 -27.00 34.07
CA ILE A 108 -46.59 -26.88 32.60
C ILE A 108 -46.81 -25.48 32.01
N HIS A 109 -45.80 -24.98 31.28
CA HIS A 109 -46.00 -24.43 29.93
C HIS A 109 -44.76 -24.69 29.06
N ASP A 110 -44.99 -25.35 27.94
CA ASP A 110 -44.06 -25.61 26.84
C ASP A 110 -43.38 -24.32 26.35
N VAL A 111 -42.05 -24.24 26.48
CA VAL A 111 -41.21 -23.45 25.58
C VAL A 111 -40.05 -24.34 25.16
N ARG A 112 -40.10 -24.78 23.90
CA ARG A 112 -38.99 -25.44 23.22
C ARG A 112 -37.77 -24.52 23.26
N THR A 113 -36.88 -24.74 24.22
CA THR A 113 -35.55 -24.15 24.21
C THR A 113 -34.77 -24.82 23.09
N SER A 114 -34.54 -24.06 22.03
CA SER A 114 -33.63 -24.41 20.95
C SER A 114 -32.30 -24.84 21.55
N LYS A 115 -31.90 -26.07 21.26
CA LYS A 115 -30.54 -26.57 21.47
C LYS A 115 -29.57 -25.48 20.99
N SER A 116 -28.72 -25.02 21.90
CA SER A 116 -27.59 -24.17 21.57
C SER A 116 -26.84 -24.78 20.38
N PRO A 117 -26.45 -23.99 19.37
CA PRO A 117 -25.63 -24.52 18.30
C PRO A 117 -24.30 -24.96 18.91
N ILE A 118 -23.92 -26.19 18.57
CA ILE A 118 -22.59 -26.76 18.76
C ILE A 118 -21.57 -25.73 18.25
N PRO A 119 -20.50 -25.40 19.00
CA PRO A 119 -19.48 -24.48 18.51
C PRO A 119 -18.87 -25.06 17.24
N ILE A 120 -18.93 -24.27 16.18
CA ILE A 120 -18.34 -24.55 14.88
C ILE A 120 -16.82 -24.70 15.09
N SER A 121 -16.24 -25.68 14.38
CA SER A 121 -14.83 -26.05 14.35
C SER A 121 -13.85 -24.86 14.17
N PRO A 122 -12.59 -24.97 14.63
CA PRO A 122 -11.60 -23.89 14.71
C PRO A 122 -10.93 -23.55 13.37
N LEU A 123 -11.71 -23.22 12.34
CA LEU A 123 -11.22 -22.85 11.00
C LEU A 123 -11.41 -21.35 10.67
N GLU A 124 -11.87 -20.52 11.62
CA GLU A 124 -12.22 -19.11 11.39
C GLU A 124 -11.34 -18.10 12.16
N SER A 125 -10.03 -18.30 12.21
CA SER A 125 -9.08 -17.31 12.77
C SER A 125 -8.17 -16.67 11.71
N GLN A 126 -8.56 -16.72 10.43
CA GLN A 126 -7.78 -16.13 9.33
C GLN A 126 -8.37 -14.80 8.88
N ARG A 127 -7.56 -13.74 8.91
CA ARG A 127 -7.93 -12.40 8.42
C ARG A 127 -6.95 -11.93 7.35
N ILE A 128 -7.39 -11.00 6.49
CA ILE A 128 -6.49 -10.35 5.54
C ILE A 128 -5.51 -9.44 6.32
N ALA A 129 -4.24 -9.42 5.91
CA ALA A 129 -3.25 -8.51 6.47
C ALA A 129 -3.59 -7.04 6.21
N ASN A 130 -3.11 -6.13 7.06
CA ASN A 130 -3.29 -4.69 6.85
C ASN A 130 -2.47 -4.20 5.65
N ILE A 131 -1.25 -4.71 5.50
CA ILE A 131 -0.38 -4.40 4.37
C ILE A 131 -0.14 -5.70 3.59
N VAL A 132 -0.50 -5.72 2.31
CA VAL A 132 -0.22 -6.85 1.41
C VAL A 132 0.82 -6.41 0.40
N ILE A 133 1.96 -7.10 0.40
CA ILE A 133 3.06 -6.88 -0.54
C ILE A 133 3.01 -7.99 -1.58
N ALA A 134 2.56 -7.67 -2.79
CA ALA A 134 2.48 -8.61 -3.91
C ALA A 134 3.67 -8.38 -4.84
N ARG A 135 4.60 -9.33 -4.87
CA ARG A 135 5.80 -9.28 -5.70
C ARG A 135 5.53 -9.88 -7.08
N ASN A 136 5.99 -9.22 -8.14
CA ASN A 136 5.90 -9.72 -9.52
C ASN A 136 4.45 -10.00 -9.98
N LEU A 137 3.49 -9.18 -9.51
CA LEU A 137 2.08 -9.34 -9.85
C LEU A 137 1.85 -9.28 -11.37
N ASN A 138 2.73 -8.60 -12.10
CA ASN A 138 2.76 -8.48 -13.55
C ASN A 138 3.02 -9.80 -14.31
N HIS A 139 3.58 -10.82 -13.65
CA HIS A 139 3.80 -12.14 -14.24
C HIS A 139 2.65 -13.13 -14.02
N THR A 140 1.61 -12.72 -13.29
CA THR A 140 0.45 -13.59 -13.02
C THR A 140 -0.52 -13.66 -14.20
N SER A 141 -1.32 -14.72 -14.20
CA SER A 141 -2.49 -14.83 -15.08
C SER A 141 -3.47 -13.66 -14.89
N GLU A 142 -4.18 -13.30 -15.96
CA GLU A 142 -5.18 -12.21 -15.94
C GLU A 142 -6.26 -12.42 -14.87
N GLN A 143 -6.61 -13.67 -14.57
CA GLN A 143 -7.61 -14.00 -13.55
C GLN A 143 -7.17 -13.57 -12.14
N VAL A 144 -5.89 -13.76 -11.80
CA VAL A 144 -5.33 -13.33 -10.52
C VAL A 144 -5.28 -11.80 -10.45
N GLN A 145 -4.92 -11.13 -11.55
CA GLN A 145 -4.95 -9.68 -11.62
C GLN A 145 -6.36 -9.10 -11.47
N ILE A 146 -7.38 -9.77 -12.03
CA ILE A 146 -8.80 -9.40 -11.83
C ILE A 146 -9.19 -9.59 -10.37
N GLN A 147 -8.78 -10.69 -9.73
CA GLN A 147 -9.05 -10.92 -8.31
C GLN A 147 -8.39 -9.84 -7.42
N ALA A 148 -7.17 -9.44 -7.74
CA ALA A 148 -6.51 -8.32 -7.09
C ALA A 148 -7.33 -7.03 -7.29
N LEU A 149 -7.77 -6.73 -8.51
CA LEU A 149 -8.60 -5.56 -8.80
C LEU A 149 -9.92 -5.57 -7.98
N GLU A 150 -10.56 -6.73 -7.83
CA GLU A 150 -11.75 -6.89 -6.98
C GLU A 150 -11.43 -6.64 -5.50
N LEU A 151 -10.29 -7.11 -5.01
CA LEU A 151 -9.82 -6.84 -3.65
C LEU A 151 -9.58 -5.33 -3.43
N LEU A 152 -8.91 -4.66 -4.38
CA LEU A 152 -8.61 -3.23 -4.31
C LEU A 152 -9.89 -2.37 -4.33
N ARG A 153 -10.88 -2.73 -5.16
CA ARG A 153 -12.14 -1.96 -5.28
C ARG A 153 -13.16 -2.31 -4.20
N GLY A 154 -13.33 -3.59 -3.93
CA GLY A 154 -14.36 -4.14 -3.04
C GLY A 154 -13.92 -4.24 -1.58
N LYS A 155 -12.61 -4.14 -1.30
CA LYS A 155 -12.00 -4.36 0.03
C LYS A 155 -12.43 -5.69 0.66
N ARG A 156 -12.65 -6.70 -0.19
CA ARG A 156 -13.12 -8.04 0.18
C ARG A 156 -12.48 -9.03 -0.76
N ASN A 157 -12.04 -10.16 -0.22
CA ASN A 157 -11.59 -11.30 -1.00
C ASN A 157 -12.64 -12.42 -0.92
N PHE A 158 -12.97 -12.99 -2.07
CA PHE A 158 -13.85 -14.15 -2.18
C PHE A 158 -13.00 -15.40 -2.37
N THR A 159 -12.93 -16.26 -1.36
CA THR A 159 -12.37 -17.60 -1.49
C THR A 159 -13.49 -18.62 -1.69
N ARG A 160 -13.15 -19.85 -2.11
CA ARG A 160 -14.17 -20.91 -2.25
C ARG A 160 -14.93 -21.21 -0.96
N THR A 161 -14.30 -20.97 0.19
CA THR A 161 -14.80 -21.39 1.50
C THR A 161 -15.36 -20.24 2.32
N ALA A 162 -14.87 -19.01 2.12
CA ALA A 162 -15.28 -17.86 2.91
C ALA A 162 -15.05 -16.53 2.18
N VAL A 163 -15.75 -15.49 2.64
CA VAL A 163 -15.52 -14.11 2.22
C VAL A 163 -14.76 -13.39 3.33
N HIS A 164 -13.54 -12.96 3.05
CA HIS A 164 -12.73 -12.22 4.01
C HIS A 164 -12.79 -10.72 3.68
N ALA A 165 -13.18 -9.90 4.65
CA ALA A 165 -13.12 -8.45 4.51
C ALA A 165 -11.71 -7.94 4.82
N ALA A 166 -11.24 -6.98 4.03
CA ALA A 166 -9.97 -6.31 4.32
C ALA A 166 -10.11 -5.43 5.58
N PRO A 167 -9.10 -5.44 6.48
CA PRO A 167 -9.13 -4.62 7.69
C PRO A 167 -9.06 -3.13 7.36
N LYS A 168 -9.20 -2.26 8.37
CA LYS A 168 -8.95 -0.82 8.24
C LYS A 168 -7.85 -0.42 9.23
N PRO A 169 -6.77 0.24 8.79
CA PRO A 169 -6.41 0.58 7.41
C PRO A 169 -5.99 -0.65 6.59
N PHE A 170 -6.11 -0.56 5.25
CA PHE A 170 -5.69 -1.59 4.30
C PHE A 170 -4.89 -0.97 3.14
N LEU A 171 -3.70 -1.50 2.91
CA LEU A 171 -2.79 -1.09 1.86
C LEU A 171 -2.36 -2.33 1.05
N PHE A 172 -2.42 -2.20 -0.26
CA PHE A 172 -1.90 -3.18 -1.20
C PHE A 172 -0.76 -2.53 -1.97
N ILE A 173 0.40 -3.18 -1.95
CA ILE A 173 1.63 -2.73 -2.59
C ILE A 173 2.00 -3.74 -3.67
N ALA A 174 2.01 -3.32 -4.92
CA ALA A 174 2.54 -4.12 -6.01
C ALA A 174 4.03 -3.82 -6.17
N LEU A 175 4.89 -4.78 -5.84
CA LEU A 175 6.34 -4.68 -5.97
C LEU A 175 6.80 -5.37 -7.25
N ASN A 176 7.24 -4.59 -8.24
CA ASN A 176 7.65 -5.11 -9.53
C ASN A 176 9.10 -4.73 -9.85
N ALA A 177 9.76 -5.55 -10.66
CA ALA A 177 11.06 -5.18 -11.21
C ALA A 177 10.91 -4.07 -12.27
N SER A 178 11.84 -3.13 -12.31
CA SER A 178 11.89 -2.08 -13.32
C SER A 178 12.07 -2.67 -14.72
N GLY A 179 11.34 -2.14 -15.69
CA GLY A 179 11.38 -2.64 -17.08
C GLY A 179 10.70 -3.99 -17.31
N SER A 180 9.94 -4.50 -16.34
CA SER A 180 9.14 -5.73 -16.48
C SER A 180 7.84 -5.50 -17.28
N SER A 181 7.07 -6.57 -17.51
CA SER A 181 5.76 -6.45 -18.16
C SER A 181 4.84 -5.52 -17.36
N ARG A 182 4.00 -4.75 -18.05
CA ARG A 182 3.02 -3.89 -17.38
C ARG A 182 1.84 -4.73 -16.88
N LEU A 183 1.23 -4.29 -15.78
CA LEU A 183 -0.05 -4.78 -15.32
C LEU A 183 -1.16 -4.48 -16.35
N THR A 184 -2.26 -5.22 -16.28
CA THR A 184 -3.45 -4.92 -17.09
C THR A 184 -3.89 -3.47 -16.89
N MET A 185 -4.39 -2.83 -17.96
CA MET A 185 -4.78 -1.41 -17.97
C MET A 185 -5.73 -1.06 -16.81
N HIS A 186 -6.72 -1.93 -16.54
CA HIS A 186 -7.72 -1.69 -15.50
C HIS A 186 -7.16 -1.80 -14.08
N LEU A 187 -6.28 -2.76 -13.83
CA LEU A 187 -5.64 -2.92 -12.53
C LEU A 187 -4.66 -1.76 -12.27
N ASN A 188 -3.88 -1.42 -13.28
CA ASN A 188 -2.91 -0.35 -13.22
C ASN A 188 -3.53 1.03 -12.92
N ASP A 189 -4.69 1.34 -13.51
CA ASP A 189 -5.39 2.62 -13.28
C ASP A 189 -5.94 2.76 -11.85
N GLN A 190 -6.16 1.62 -11.15
CA GLN A 190 -6.65 1.59 -9.77
C GLN A 190 -5.54 1.92 -8.75
N PHE A 191 -4.26 1.80 -9.11
CA PHE A 191 -3.15 2.18 -8.23
C PHE A 191 -2.95 3.68 -8.19
N PHE A 192 -2.77 4.22 -6.98
CA PHE A 192 -2.66 5.65 -6.71
C PHE A 192 -1.39 6.25 -7.30
N ILE A 193 -0.25 5.81 -6.77
CA ILE A 193 1.08 6.30 -7.11
C ILE A 193 1.96 5.15 -7.61
N SER A 194 2.92 5.50 -8.47
CA SER A 194 4.06 4.65 -8.78
C SER A 194 5.33 5.32 -8.25
N HIS A 195 6.07 4.59 -7.42
CA HIS A 195 7.34 5.02 -6.86
C HIS A 195 8.45 4.11 -7.36
N LYS A 196 9.48 4.69 -7.98
CA LYS A 196 10.67 3.97 -8.39
C LYS A 196 11.75 4.18 -7.34
N HIS A 197 12.13 3.10 -6.68
CA HIS A 197 13.17 3.08 -5.65
C HIS A 197 14.50 2.64 -6.27
N GLN A 198 15.53 3.45 -6.09
CA GLN A 198 16.88 3.21 -6.59
C GLN A 198 17.77 2.69 -5.46
N VAL A 199 18.82 1.94 -5.80
CA VAL A 199 19.77 1.42 -4.80
C VAL A 199 20.47 2.54 -4.02
N GLU A 200 20.61 3.71 -4.64
CA GLU A 200 21.20 4.90 -4.01
C GLU A 200 20.36 5.49 -2.88
N ASP A 201 19.05 5.21 -2.85
CA ASP A 201 18.13 5.73 -1.82
C ASP A 201 18.35 5.05 -0.44
N GLY A 202 19.03 3.89 -0.41
CA GLY A 202 19.35 3.15 0.81
C GLY A 202 18.15 2.42 1.43
N LEU A 203 18.41 1.56 2.42
CA LEU A 203 17.37 0.80 3.13
C LEU A 203 17.56 0.93 4.65
N PRO A 204 17.13 2.04 5.25
CA PRO A 204 17.54 2.40 6.61
C PRO A 204 17.07 1.41 7.68
N ASN A 205 15.86 0.84 7.56
CA ASN A 205 15.37 -0.10 8.58
C ASN A 205 16.11 -1.45 8.49
N LEU A 206 16.39 -1.92 7.27
CA LEU A 206 17.12 -3.16 7.02
C LEU A 206 18.59 -3.04 7.41
N GLU A 207 19.23 -1.91 7.11
CA GLU A 207 20.59 -1.58 7.55
C GLU A 207 20.68 -1.57 9.08
N GLU A 208 19.75 -0.89 9.78
CA GLU A 208 19.72 -0.85 11.25
C GLU A 208 19.55 -2.26 11.86
N LEU A 209 18.73 -3.11 11.24
CA LEU A 209 18.58 -4.50 11.66
C LEU A 209 19.85 -5.33 11.47
N GLN A 210 20.54 -5.15 10.34
CA GLN A 210 21.80 -5.85 10.07
C GLN A 210 22.90 -5.41 11.03
N GLU A 211 23.00 -4.12 11.34
CA GLU A 211 23.96 -3.60 12.33
C GLU A 211 23.70 -4.19 13.72
N LYS A 212 22.44 -4.20 14.17
CA LYS A 212 22.06 -4.81 15.46
C LYS A 212 22.40 -6.31 15.53
N GLN A 213 22.30 -7.03 14.42
CA GLN A 213 22.71 -8.43 14.34
C GLN A 213 24.23 -8.60 14.25
N GLY A 214 24.94 -7.75 13.50
CA GLY A 214 26.39 -7.78 13.35
C GLY A 214 27.15 -7.48 14.64
N VAL A 215 26.64 -6.55 15.46
CA VAL A 215 27.23 -6.22 16.78
C VAL A 215 27.14 -7.39 17.77
N SER A 216 26.25 -8.37 17.54
CA SER A 216 26.17 -9.58 18.38
C SER A 216 27.26 -10.62 18.10
N HIS A 217 27.99 -10.51 16.98
CA HIS A 217 28.94 -11.52 16.54
C HIS A 217 30.42 -11.19 16.82
N ASP A 218 30.77 -9.91 17.03
CA ASP A 218 32.16 -9.46 17.12
C ASP A 218 32.75 -9.44 18.56
N GLY A 219 31.98 -9.90 19.55
CA GLY A 219 32.40 -9.94 20.96
C GLY A 219 32.75 -11.31 21.53
N ALA A 220 32.60 -12.41 20.77
CA ALA A 220 32.72 -13.74 21.34
C ALA A 220 33.35 -14.75 20.36
N SER A 221 34.66 -14.69 20.17
CA SER A 221 35.41 -15.78 19.54
C SER A 221 36.83 -15.92 20.08
N THR A 222 36.94 -16.26 21.36
CA THR A 222 37.97 -17.21 21.86
C THR A 222 37.38 -18.09 22.96
N SER A 223 36.61 -19.11 22.59
CA SER A 223 36.59 -20.44 23.21
C SER A 223 35.30 -21.20 22.87
N SER A 224 35.54 -22.33 22.20
CA SER A 224 34.66 -23.48 22.03
C SER A 224 33.78 -23.81 23.24
N VAL A 225 32.48 -24.01 23.04
CA VAL A 225 31.75 -25.27 23.33
C VAL A 225 30.47 -25.29 22.47
N VAL A 226 30.26 -26.41 21.79
CA VAL A 226 29.04 -26.81 21.06
C VAL A 226 27.76 -26.45 21.85
N ARG A 227 27.02 -25.45 21.37
CA ARG A 227 25.55 -25.41 21.45
C ARG A 227 25.02 -24.75 20.19
N THR A 228 24.50 -25.57 19.29
CA THR A 228 23.50 -25.16 18.31
C THR A 228 22.42 -24.37 19.03
N PRO A 229 22.25 -23.05 18.80
CA PRO A 229 21.06 -22.40 19.30
C PRO A 229 19.91 -22.91 18.43
N LEU A 230 19.00 -23.65 19.06
CA LEU A 230 17.64 -23.75 18.55
C LEU A 230 17.17 -22.32 18.25
N PHE A 231 16.62 -22.12 17.06
CA PHE A 231 15.77 -21.00 16.71
C PHE A 231 14.65 -20.91 17.77
N LEU A 232 14.90 -20.14 18.82
CA LEU A 232 13.88 -19.61 19.70
C LEU A 232 13.50 -18.27 19.08
N PRO A 233 12.21 -18.03 18.77
CA PRO A 233 11.77 -16.71 18.34
C PRO A 233 11.97 -15.78 19.55
N GLY A 234 13.10 -15.08 19.56
CA GLY A 234 13.39 -14.04 20.51
C GLY A 234 12.27 -13.02 20.42
N LYS A 235 11.59 -12.80 21.53
CA LYS A 235 10.63 -11.71 21.71
C LYS A 235 11.36 -10.39 21.43
N TYR A 236 11.30 -9.93 20.18
CA TYR A 236 11.67 -8.57 19.82
C TYR A 236 10.80 -7.67 20.70
N LYS A 237 11.41 -6.80 21.50
CA LYS A 237 10.66 -5.71 22.12
C LYS A 237 9.99 -4.96 20.98
N ALA A 238 8.66 -4.93 20.96
CA ALA A 238 7.92 -4.12 20.01
C ALA A 238 8.46 -2.69 20.11
N GLN A 239 9.18 -2.23 19.09
CA GLN A 239 9.49 -0.82 18.95
C GLN A 239 8.15 -0.09 18.90
N THR A 240 8.01 0.96 19.69
CA THR A 240 6.81 1.80 19.65
C THR A 240 6.68 2.34 18.24
N ALA A 241 5.57 2.04 17.56
CA ALA A 241 5.36 2.46 16.18
C ALA A 241 5.57 3.98 16.04
N LEU A 242 6.30 4.41 15.01
CA LEU A 242 6.60 5.83 14.75
C LEU A 242 5.31 6.65 14.53
N PHE A 243 4.34 6.05 13.83
CA PHE A 243 3.01 6.59 13.62
C PHE A 243 1.96 5.69 14.25
N THR A 244 1.10 6.29 15.07
CA THR A 244 -0.09 5.63 15.60
C THR A 244 -1.23 5.72 14.58
N PRO A 245 -2.25 4.84 14.66
CA PRO A 245 -3.44 4.97 13.83
C PRO A 245 -4.18 6.30 14.03
N GLU A 246 -4.03 6.93 15.20
CA GLU A 246 -4.59 8.24 15.51
C GLU A 246 -3.89 9.35 14.72
N ASP A 247 -2.57 9.27 14.56
CA ASP A 247 -1.78 10.22 13.74
C ASP A 247 -2.19 10.16 12.27
N VAL A 248 -2.37 8.94 11.73
CA VAL A 248 -2.84 8.75 10.35
C VAL A 248 -4.25 9.32 10.18
N ALA A 249 -5.16 9.07 11.13
CA ALA A 249 -6.51 9.63 11.10
C ALA A 249 -6.51 11.17 11.19
N HIS A 250 -5.60 11.74 11.98
CA HIS A 250 -5.40 13.18 12.08
C HIS A 250 -4.92 13.77 10.74
N LEU A 251 -3.92 13.17 10.10
CA LEU A 251 -3.44 13.57 8.78
C LEU A 251 -4.53 13.46 7.69
N THR A 252 -5.34 12.39 7.72
CA THR A 252 -6.49 12.26 6.81
C THR A 252 -7.49 13.38 7.02
N LYS A 253 -7.76 13.79 8.26
CA LYS A 253 -8.64 14.93 8.54
C LYS A 253 -8.06 16.23 8.00
N LEU A 254 -6.76 16.50 8.24
CA LEU A 254 -6.09 17.69 7.71
C LEU A 254 -6.16 17.76 6.19
N THR A 255 -5.97 16.63 5.50
CA THR A 255 -6.06 16.52 4.04
C THR A 255 -7.41 16.99 3.49
N LEU A 256 -8.51 16.78 4.24
CA LEU A 256 -9.85 17.24 3.86
C LEU A 256 -10.09 18.74 4.08
N GLU A 257 -9.31 19.37 4.97
CA GLU A 257 -9.43 20.79 5.33
C GLU A 257 -8.54 21.70 4.47
N VAL A 258 -7.59 21.12 3.73
CA VAL A 258 -6.67 21.83 2.83
C VAL A 258 -7.43 22.64 1.78
N LYS A 259 -7.00 23.89 1.59
CA LYS A 259 -7.59 24.82 0.62
C LYS A 259 -6.80 24.83 -0.69
N ILE A 260 -7.53 24.87 -1.80
CA ILE A 260 -6.95 25.09 -3.13
C ILE A 260 -7.53 26.35 -3.76
N SER A 261 -6.65 27.27 -4.16
CA SER A 261 -7.02 28.51 -4.85
C SER A 261 -7.57 28.19 -6.25
N SER A 262 -8.34 29.13 -6.83
CA SER A 262 -8.87 28.96 -8.20
C SER A 262 -7.78 28.84 -9.24
N GLU A 263 -6.67 29.56 -9.07
CA GLU A 263 -5.53 29.58 -10.00
C GLU A 263 -4.74 28.27 -9.96
N VAL A 264 -4.43 27.76 -8.77
CA VAL A 264 -3.77 26.45 -8.63
C VAL A 264 -4.67 25.32 -9.12
N ARG A 265 -5.98 25.42 -8.89
CA ARG A 265 -6.95 24.47 -9.45
C ARG A 265 -6.96 24.53 -10.98
N ALA A 266 -6.89 25.71 -11.58
CA ALA A 266 -6.79 25.86 -13.03
C ALA A 266 -5.49 25.27 -13.56
N TYR A 267 -4.35 25.52 -12.90
CA TYR A 267 -3.06 24.92 -13.23
C TYR A 267 -3.12 23.39 -13.23
N LEU A 268 -3.68 22.78 -12.18
CA LEU A 268 -3.88 21.33 -12.08
C LEU A 268 -4.66 20.78 -13.29
N TYR A 269 -5.78 21.40 -13.65
CA TYR A 269 -6.59 20.95 -14.79
C TYR A 269 -5.94 21.24 -16.14
N ASN A 270 -5.18 22.34 -16.27
CA ASN A 270 -4.39 22.61 -17.46
C ASN A 270 -3.40 21.48 -17.69
N LEU A 271 -2.62 21.08 -16.68
CA LEU A 271 -1.72 19.92 -16.78
C LEU A 271 -2.48 18.68 -17.28
N VAL A 272 -3.62 18.34 -16.70
CA VAL A 272 -4.43 17.19 -17.15
C VAL A 272 -4.82 17.30 -18.63
N VAL A 273 -5.23 18.49 -19.08
CA VAL A 273 -5.61 18.73 -20.49
C VAL A 273 -4.40 18.58 -21.41
N PHE A 274 -3.25 19.18 -21.06
CA PHE A 274 -2.03 19.07 -21.85
C PHE A 274 -1.50 17.63 -21.92
N MET A 275 -1.51 16.89 -20.81
CA MET A 275 -1.16 15.46 -20.79
C MET A 275 -2.09 14.63 -21.70
N ARG A 276 -3.40 14.93 -21.74
CA ARG A 276 -4.38 14.26 -22.62
C ARG A 276 -4.20 14.59 -24.10
N LEU A 277 -3.75 15.81 -24.39
CA LEU A 277 -3.55 16.32 -25.74
C LEU A 277 -2.12 16.13 -26.24
N HIS A 278 -1.22 15.61 -25.41
CA HIS A 278 0.15 15.34 -25.78
C HIS A 278 0.21 14.36 -26.96
N ARG A 279 1.12 14.61 -27.92
CA ARG A 279 1.19 13.82 -29.14
C ARG A 279 1.65 12.38 -28.89
N ALA A 280 2.60 12.20 -27.96
CA ALA A 280 3.20 10.91 -27.67
C ALA A 280 2.31 9.99 -26.80
N VAL A 281 1.20 10.48 -26.23
CA VAL A 281 0.37 9.73 -25.29
C VAL A 281 -0.73 8.97 -26.04
N ALA A 282 -0.79 7.65 -25.84
CA ALA A 282 -1.86 6.80 -26.34
C ALA A 282 -3.09 6.87 -25.41
N GLY A 283 -4.28 7.09 -25.97
CA GLY A 283 -5.56 6.98 -25.23
C GLY A 283 -5.82 8.06 -24.17
N GLY A 284 -4.84 8.92 -23.88
CA GLY A 284 -4.95 10.02 -22.92
C GLY A 284 -4.93 9.58 -21.46
N VAL A 285 -5.37 10.48 -20.58
CA VAL A 285 -5.39 10.31 -19.13
C VAL A 285 -6.80 9.98 -18.64
N SER A 286 -6.95 8.94 -17.81
CA SER A 286 -8.25 8.53 -17.26
C SER A 286 -8.86 9.58 -16.31
N ALA A 287 -10.17 9.52 -16.08
CA ALA A 287 -10.82 10.38 -15.08
C ALA A 287 -10.42 10.00 -13.65
N LEU A 288 -10.12 8.71 -13.42
CA LEU A 288 -9.65 8.21 -12.13
C LEU A 288 -8.26 8.77 -11.81
N ALA A 289 -7.37 8.87 -12.80
CA ALA A 289 -6.08 9.51 -12.66
C ALA A 289 -6.19 10.97 -12.20
N THR A 290 -7.13 11.72 -12.78
CA THR A 290 -7.40 13.11 -12.36
C THR A 290 -7.89 13.19 -10.90
N ARG A 291 -8.70 12.22 -10.45
CA ARG A 291 -9.13 12.16 -9.05
C ARG A 291 -7.96 11.89 -8.12
N HIS A 292 -7.14 10.89 -8.44
CA HIS A 292 -5.93 10.60 -7.69
C HIS A 292 -4.95 11.78 -7.69
N PHE A 293 -4.82 12.47 -8.81
CA PHE A 293 -3.99 13.66 -8.93
C PHE A 293 -4.40 14.76 -7.96
N ASN A 294 -5.71 15.02 -7.90
CA ASN A 294 -6.25 15.96 -6.93
C ASN A 294 -6.08 15.48 -5.48
N THR A 295 -6.34 14.20 -5.19
CA THR A 295 -6.15 13.63 -3.85
C THR A 295 -4.71 13.75 -3.38
N LEU A 296 -3.72 13.39 -4.21
CA LEU A 296 -2.31 13.48 -3.85
C LEU A 296 -1.87 14.93 -3.60
N ALA A 297 -2.31 15.88 -4.43
CA ALA A 297 -2.02 17.28 -4.21
C ALA A 297 -2.54 17.78 -2.84
N HIS A 298 -3.71 17.29 -2.39
CA HIS A 298 -4.22 17.58 -1.04
C HIS A 298 -3.44 16.85 0.05
N THR A 299 -3.06 15.59 -0.17
CA THR A 299 -2.30 14.79 0.82
C THR A 299 -0.90 15.35 1.06
N LEU A 300 -0.27 15.96 0.06
CA LEU A 300 1.07 16.54 0.21
C LEU A 300 1.09 17.78 1.11
N ALA A 301 0.04 18.60 1.13
CA ALA A 301 0.06 19.86 1.87
C ALA A 301 0.25 19.69 3.40
N PRO A 302 -0.52 18.83 4.10
CA PRO A 302 -0.33 18.58 5.53
C PRO A 302 1.02 17.94 5.87
N LEU A 303 1.58 17.13 4.96
CA LEU A 303 2.90 16.52 5.13
C LEU A 303 4.02 17.57 5.13
N HIS A 304 3.81 18.68 4.43
CA HIS A 304 4.69 19.85 4.46
C HIS A 304 4.32 20.89 5.53
N GLY A 305 3.33 20.62 6.38
CA GLY A 305 2.85 21.56 7.40
C GLY A 305 2.08 22.75 6.83
N LEU A 306 1.53 22.64 5.62
CA LEU A 306 0.78 23.70 4.94
C LEU A 306 -0.71 23.37 4.88
N ASP A 307 -1.57 24.37 5.03
CA ASP A 307 -3.03 24.27 4.92
C ASP A 307 -3.56 24.60 3.51
N TYR A 308 -2.66 24.88 2.57
CA TYR A 308 -2.98 25.20 1.18
C TYR A 308 -2.06 24.45 0.21
N ILE A 309 -2.53 24.28 -1.02
CA ILE A 309 -1.78 23.61 -2.09
C ILE A 309 -0.96 24.63 -2.88
N SER A 310 0.35 24.40 -2.99
CA SER A 310 1.23 25.17 -3.87
C SER A 310 1.33 24.54 -5.27
N PRO A 311 1.68 25.32 -6.31
CA PRO A 311 1.93 24.77 -7.65
C PRO A 311 3.05 23.72 -7.69
N SER A 312 4.05 23.84 -6.81
CA SER A 312 5.14 22.87 -6.69
C SER A 312 4.65 21.50 -6.22
N MET A 313 3.71 21.43 -5.28
CA MET A 313 3.08 20.17 -4.86
C MET A 313 2.28 19.53 -6.00
N VAL A 314 1.61 20.35 -6.81
CA VAL A 314 0.89 19.86 -8.00
C VAL A 314 1.88 19.27 -9.01
N ALA A 315 3.04 19.89 -9.23
CA ALA A 315 4.08 19.34 -10.10
C ALA A 315 4.64 18.01 -9.56
N LEU A 316 4.93 17.94 -8.25
CA LEU A 316 5.38 16.70 -7.61
C LEU A 316 4.34 15.58 -7.71
N ALA A 317 3.07 15.90 -7.52
CA ALA A 317 1.99 14.93 -7.66
C ALA A 317 1.89 14.37 -9.09
N ALA A 318 2.17 15.19 -10.12
CA ALA A 318 2.13 14.75 -11.51
C ALA A 318 3.22 13.70 -11.80
N ARG A 319 4.44 13.95 -11.29
CA ARG A 319 5.60 13.05 -11.40
C ARG A 319 5.39 11.68 -10.75
N LYS A 320 4.50 11.57 -9.76
CA LYS A 320 4.23 10.30 -9.06
C LYS A 320 2.99 9.55 -9.53
N ILE A 321 2.07 10.21 -10.24
CA ILE A 321 0.77 9.61 -10.64
C ILE A 321 0.73 9.15 -12.08
N TYR A 322 1.37 9.89 -12.98
CA TYR A 322 1.29 9.61 -14.41
C TYR A 322 2.28 8.57 -14.96
N PRO A 323 3.46 8.27 -14.37
CA PRO A 323 4.41 7.32 -14.96
C PRO A 323 3.82 5.93 -15.24
N HIS A 324 3.06 5.36 -14.30
CA HIS A 324 2.43 4.06 -14.50
C HIS A 324 1.19 4.15 -15.40
N ARG A 325 0.54 5.31 -15.53
CA ARG A 325 -0.74 5.41 -16.27
C ARG A 325 -0.57 5.74 -17.74
N ILE A 326 0.48 6.49 -18.08
CA ILE A 326 0.72 6.92 -19.46
C ILE A 326 1.36 5.79 -20.25
N VAL A 327 0.85 5.61 -21.46
CA VAL A 327 1.39 4.68 -22.44
C VAL A 327 1.81 5.49 -23.65
N ILE A 328 3.05 5.30 -24.10
CA ILE A 328 3.57 5.93 -25.31
C ILE A 328 2.91 5.29 -26.53
N THR A 329 2.44 6.10 -27.46
CA THR A 329 1.78 5.63 -28.67
C THR A 329 2.79 5.05 -29.65
N ALA A 330 2.41 3.98 -30.33
CA ALA A 330 3.17 3.48 -31.47
C ALA A 330 3.10 4.51 -32.62
N PRO A 331 4.18 4.69 -33.42
CA PRO A 331 4.19 5.65 -34.52
C PRO A 331 3.05 5.47 -35.52
N GLU A 332 2.58 4.24 -35.74
CA GLU A 332 1.48 3.98 -36.67
C GLU A 332 0.11 4.48 -36.15
N ASN A 333 -0.04 4.53 -34.82
CA ASN A 333 -1.30 4.87 -34.14
C ASN A 333 -1.34 6.33 -33.68
N GLU A 334 -0.33 7.13 -34.04
CA GLU A 334 -0.30 8.55 -33.72
C GLU A 334 -1.39 9.31 -34.50
N ARG A 335 -2.02 10.31 -33.87
CA ARG A 335 -3.19 11.02 -34.41
C ARG A 335 -2.93 11.68 -35.76
N SER A 336 -1.73 12.20 -36.01
CA SER A 336 -1.39 12.85 -37.28
C SER A 336 -1.30 11.89 -38.47
N MET A 337 -1.19 10.57 -38.24
CA MET A 337 -1.29 9.57 -39.30
C MET A 337 -2.65 9.62 -40.02
N GLN A 338 -3.72 9.99 -39.32
CA GLN A 338 -5.05 10.19 -39.92
C GLN A 338 -5.12 11.41 -40.84
N TRP A 339 -4.15 12.34 -40.71
CA TRP A 339 -4.09 13.60 -41.44
C TRP A 339 -2.98 13.62 -42.51
N GLY A 340 -2.37 12.46 -42.80
CA GLY A 340 -1.42 12.29 -43.91
C GLY A 340 0.03 12.59 -43.56
N SER A 341 0.41 12.59 -42.28
CA SER A 341 1.83 12.65 -41.87
C SER A 341 2.62 11.44 -42.40
N SER A 342 3.92 11.65 -42.63
CA SER A 342 4.83 10.54 -42.99
C SER A 342 5.24 9.75 -41.74
N LEU A 343 5.22 8.42 -41.84
CA LEU A 343 5.57 7.52 -40.74
C LEU A 343 7.02 7.75 -40.26
N GLU A 344 7.95 8.03 -41.18
CA GLU A 344 9.35 8.30 -40.86
C GLU A 344 9.51 9.55 -39.99
N ALA A 345 8.76 10.62 -40.30
CA ALA A 345 8.79 11.84 -39.49
C ALA A 345 8.19 11.62 -38.10
N VAL A 346 7.08 10.88 -38.01
CA VAL A 346 6.47 10.55 -36.70
C VAL A 346 7.42 9.67 -35.88
N LYS A 347 8.03 8.67 -36.51
CA LYS A 347 9.00 7.78 -35.84
C LYS A 347 10.20 8.56 -35.32
N ALA A 348 10.77 9.46 -36.12
CA ALA A 348 11.90 10.29 -35.71
C ALA A 348 11.58 11.18 -34.50
N VAL A 349 10.32 11.60 -34.34
CA VAL A 349 9.93 12.45 -33.22
C VAL A 349 9.52 11.66 -31.97
N LEU A 350 9.04 10.42 -32.13
CA LEU A 350 8.74 9.53 -31.00
C LEU A 350 9.97 8.72 -30.55
N GLU A 351 11.06 8.74 -31.31
CA GLU A 351 12.28 8.01 -30.98
C GLU A 351 12.92 8.56 -29.70
N GLY A 352 13.09 7.67 -28.71
CA GLY A 352 13.73 8.00 -27.44
C GLY A 352 12.86 8.73 -26.41
N VAL A 353 11.60 9.05 -26.74
CA VAL A 353 10.68 9.72 -25.82
C VAL A 353 10.23 8.76 -24.72
N THR A 354 10.59 9.08 -23.47
CA THR A 354 10.12 8.34 -22.28
C THR A 354 8.85 8.95 -21.70
N VAL A 355 8.21 8.24 -20.77
CA VAL A 355 6.99 8.75 -20.11
C VAL A 355 7.33 9.93 -19.21
N GLU A 356 8.48 9.89 -18.57
CA GLU A 356 9.04 10.94 -17.72
C GLU A 356 9.27 12.21 -18.53
N ASP A 357 9.86 12.10 -19.74
CA ASP A 357 10.08 13.26 -20.63
C ASP A 357 8.77 13.96 -21.00
N VAL A 358 7.70 13.18 -21.28
CA VAL A 358 6.38 13.73 -21.58
C VAL A 358 5.81 14.51 -20.39
N ILE A 359 6.01 14.02 -19.17
CA ILE A 359 5.54 14.69 -17.96
C ILE A 359 6.29 16.00 -17.76
N GLU A 360 7.63 16.00 -17.90
CA GLU A 360 8.44 17.21 -17.76
C GLU A 360 8.14 18.23 -18.87
N GLU A 361 8.01 17.81 -20.14
CA GLU A 361 7.63 18.70 -21.25
C GLU A 361 6.30 19.40 -20.98
N VAL A 362 5.31 18.67 -20.45
CA VAL A 362 4.02 19.28 -20.10
C VAL A 362 4.15 20.23 -18.91
N LEU A 363 4.92 19.88 -17.88
CA LEU A 363 5.16 20.75 -16.72
C LEU A 363 5.86 22.06 -17.13
N GLU A 364 6.79 22.01 -18.08
CA GLU A 364 7.47 23.19 -18.62
C GLU A 364 6.56 24.03 -19.53
N SER A 365 5.64 23.39 -20.25
CA SER A 365 4.75 24.08 -21.20
C SER A 365 3.62 24.88 -20.54
N VAL A 366 3.20 24.50 -19.33
CA VAL A 366 2.05 25.11 -18.66
C VAL A 366 2.52 26.21 -17.71
N GLU A 367 1.97 27.41 -17.89
CA GLU A 367 2.29 28.56 -17.04
C GLU A 367 1.92 28.29 -15.57
N VAL A 368 2.92 28.48 -14.69
CA VAL A 368 2.77 28.32 -13.25
C VAL A 368 2.12 29.60 -12.68
N PRO A 369 1.01 29.49 -11.92
CA PRO A 369 0.38 30.65 -11.30
C PRO A 369 1.30 31.24 -10.21
N LEU A 370 1.23 32.57 -10.05
CA LEU A 370 2.11 33.36 -9.18
C LEU A 370 1.75 33.26 -7.69
#